data_AF-A0A662CVU4-F1
#
_entry.id   AF-A0A662CVU4-F1
#
_cell.length_a   1.000
_cell.length_b   1.000
_cell.length_c   1.000
_cell.angle_alpha   90.00
_cell.angle_beta   90.00
_cell.angle_gamma   90.00
#
_symmetry.space_group_name_H-M   'P 1'
#
loop_
_entity.id
_entity.type
_entity.pdbx_description
1 polymer ?
#
loop_
_entity_poly.entity_id
_entity_poly.type
_entity_poly.pdbx_seq_one_letter_code
_entity_poly.pdbx_strand_id
1 'polypeptide(L)'
;MTGVPRPTVYWGLDSSWIGMVQFGAHAMNGTEDGVLHHTMSSKSEKKYWYNGVEVGEVVQVATIAGYYGIPTILVTGDEAVCRETKHFLGDACVSVAVKKGIAREAAILYPFEETRKALYEGARKAMEAIPECIPFTMDTPVKGKMQYLQWDSEASEPKFLTKEAVFNDPRNILNF
;
A
#
# COMPACT_ATOMS: atom_id res chain seq x y z
N MET A 1 0.72 -7.37 16.52
CA MET A 1 -0.62 -7.03 17.04
C MET A 1 -1.67 -7.81 16.28
N THR A 2 -2.70 -8.35 16.95
CA THR A 2 -3.82 -9.07 16.31
C THR A 2 -5.16 -8.58 16.89
N GLY A 3 -6.26 -8.65 16.13
CA GLY A 3 -7.62 -8.30 16.55
C GLY A 3 -8.15 -6.92 16.14
N VAL A 4 -9.49 -6.76 16.20
CA VAL A 4 -10.28 -5.52 15.98
C VAL A 4 -11.41 -5.43 17.02
N PRO A 5 -11.94 -4.23 17.38
CA PRO A 5 -11.57 -2.90 16.87
C PRO A 5 -10.27 -2.37 17.50
N ARG A 6 -9.49 -1.61 16.70
CA ARG A 6 -8.28 -0.91 17.14
C ARG A 6 -8.55 0.61 17.15
N PRO A 7 -7.97 1.39 18.07
CA PRO A 7 -8.21 2.84 18.11
C PRO A 7 -7.72 3.56 16.85
N THR A 8 -6.65 3.09 16.23
CA THR A 8 -6.15 3.57 14.93
C THR A 8 -5.71 2.39 14.06
N VAL A 9 -5.65 2.58 12.74
CA VAL A 9 -5.20 1.55 11.77
C VAL A 9 -3.76 1.13 12.06
N TYR A 10 -2.90 2.09 12.40
CA TYR A 10 -1.49 1.89 12.80
C TYR A 10 -1.30 2.29 14.27
N TRP A 11 -1.78 1.46 15.19
CA TRP A 11 -1.65 1.70 16.62
C TRP A 11 -0.19 1.75 17.07
N GLY A 12 0.17 2.79 17.83
CA GLY A 12 1.53 3.01 18.33
C GLY A 12 2.50 3.60 17.31
N LEU A 13 2.03 4.01 16.12
CA LEU A 13 2.82 4.77 15.17
C LEU A 13 2.91 6.24 15.62
N ASP A 14 4.13 6.69 15.90
CA ASP A 14 4.51 8.06 16.23
C ASP A 14 5.91 8.37 15.67
N SER A 15 6.50 9.53 15.96
CA SER A 15 7.81 9.92 15.43
C SER A 15 9.02 9.24 16.09
N SER A 16 8.84 8.27 16.99
CA SER A 16 9.95 7.54 17.64
C SER A 16 10.52 6.39 16.78
N TRP A 17 9.81 6.00 15.73
CA TRP A 17 10.27 4.98 14.79
C TRP A 17 11.18 5.56 13.71
N ILE A 18 12.05 4.72 13.14
CA ILE A 18 13.05 5.13 12.15
C ILE A 18 12.75 4.67 10.72
N GLY A 19 11.75 3.79 10.54
CA GLY A 19 11.39 3.24 9.24
C GLY A 19 10.14 2.39 9.30
N MET A 20 9.38 2.38 8.21
CA MET A 20 8.18 1.58 8.01
C MET A 20 8.47 0.41 7.07
N VAL A 21 8.03 -0.79 7.46
CA VAL A 21 8.13 -2.01 6.65
C VAL A 21 6.73 -2.48 6.28
N GLN A 22 6.49 -2.65 4.98
CA GLN A 22 5.24 -3.21 4.45
C GLN A 22 5.48 -4.63 3.97
N PHE A 23 5.26 -5.58 4.87
CA PHE A 23 5.62 -6.97 4.64
C PHE A 23 4.44 -7.78 4.09
N GLY A 24 4.63 -8.43 2.95
CA GLY A 24 3.58 -9.23 2.30
C GLY A 24 2.48 -8.39 1.65
N ALA A 25 2.82 -7.20 1.16
CA ALA A 25 1.93 -6.32 0.43
C ALA A 25 1.56 -6.87 -0.96
N HIS A 26 0.59 -6.20 -1.60
CA HIS A 26 0.13 -6.45 -2.96
C HIS A 26 -0.10 -5.12 -3.69
N ALA A 27 -0.13 -5.17 -5.01
CA ALA A 27 -0.38 -3.99 -5.84
C ALA A 27 -1.81 -3.43 -5.67
N MET A 28 -1.96 -2.16 -6.05
CA MET A 28 -3.23 -1.43 -6.05
C MET A 28 -4.28 -2.07 -6.96
N ASN A 29 -5.57 -1.76 -6.73
CA ASN A 29 -6.65 -2.41 -7.47
C ASN A 29 -6.63 -2.13 -8.99
N GLY A 30 -6.78 -3.19 -9.78
CA GLY A 30 -6.75 -3.14 -11.25
C GLY A 30 -5.37 -3.36 -11.86
N THR A 31 -4.35 -3.68 -11.06
CA THR A 31 -3.02 -4.02 -11.58
C THR A 31 -3.06 -5.39 -12.26
N GLU A 32 -2.94 -5.41 -13.60
CA GLU A 32 -3.18 -6.58 -14.46
C GLU A 32 -2.47 -7.87 -14.00
N ASP A 33 -1.19 -7.76 -13.66
CA ASP A 33 -0.33 -8.86 -13.21
C ASP A 33 -0.10 -8.86 -11.68
N GLY A 34 -0.96 -8.15 -10.93
CA GLY A 34 -0.89 -8.07 -9.47
C GLY A 34 -1.68 -9.18 -8.78
N VAL A 35 -1.02 -10.12 -8.10
CA VAL A 35 -1.75 -11.20 -7.40
C VAL A 35 -2.42 -10.65 -6.13
N LEU A 36 -3.71 -10.95 -6.02
CA LEU A 36 -4.66 -10.44 -5.03
C LEU A 36 -4.77 -8.92 -5.01
N HIS A 37 -4.55 -8.26 -6.15
CA HIS A 37 -4.64 -6.81 -6.23
C HIS A 37 -5.99 -6.30 -5.71
N HIS A 38 -5.92 -5.31 -4.82
CA HIS A 38 -7.05 -4.53 -4.34
C HIS A 38 -6.52 -3.31 -3.57
N THR A 39 -7.43 -2.44 -3.15
CA THR A 39 -7.09 -1.34 -2.25
C THR A 39 -8.16 -1.26 -1.16
N MET A 40 -7.77 -1.43 0.10
CA MET A 40 -8.58 -1.51 1.32
C MET A 40 -9.59 -2.66 1.39
N SER A 41 -10.39 -2.88 0.36
CA SER A 41 -11.41 -3.93 0.36
C SER A 41 -11.62 -4.50 -1.04
N SER A 42 -11.22 -5.76 -1.22
CA SER A 42 -11.51 -6.54 -2.43
C SER A 42 -13.02 -6.73 -2.63
N LYS A 43 -13.80 -6.88 -1.56
CA LYS A 43 -15.27 -7.09 -1.63
C LYS A 43 -16.03 -5.96 -2.33
N SER A 44 -15.49 -4.74 -2.29
CA SER A 44 -16.12 -3.55 -2.87
C SER A 44 -15.26 -2.92 -3.96
N GLU A 45 -14.29 -3.66 -4.50
CA GLU A 45 -13.44 -3.25 -5.64
C GLU A 45 -12.93 -1.80 -5.55
N LYS A 46 -12.52 -1.38 -4.34
CA LYS A 46 -12.25 0.05 -4.14
C LYS A 46 -11.03 0.49 -4.93
N LYS A 47 -11.10 1.73 -5.40
CA LYS A 47 -9.99 2.50 -5.97
C LYS A 47 -9.94 3.85 -5.27
N TYR A 48 -8.74 4.35 -5.05
CA TYR A 48 -8.50 5.60 -4.32
C TYR A 48 -7.64 6.52 -5.17
N TRP A 49 -7.96 7.81 -5.13
CA TRP A 49 -7.12 8.85 -5.67
C TRP A 49 -6.86 9.90 -4.61
N TYR A 50 -5.61 10.32 -4.49
CA TYR A 50 -5.21 11.46 -3.67
C TYR A 50 -4.53 12.48 -4.56
N ASN A 51 -5.00 13.74 -4.51
CA ASN A 51 -4.52 14.82 -5.35
C ASN A 51 -4.52 14.47 -6.86
N GLY A 52 -5.52 13.67 -7.28
CA GLY A 52 -5.71 13.26 -8.67
C GLY A 52 -4.91 12.02 -9.11
N VAL A 53 -4.02 11.48 -8.27
CA VAL A 53 -3.20 10.30 -8.58
C VAL A 53 -3.84 9.06 -7.98
N GLU A 54 -4.03 8.00 -8.78
CA GLU A 54 -4.52 6.71 -8.29
C GLU A 54 -3.47 6.05 -7.41
N VAL A 55 -3.88 5.52 -6.26
CA VAL A 55 -2.96 4.99 -5.27
C VAL A 55 -3.47 3.70 -4.64
N GLY A 56 -2.53 2.83 -4.27
CA GLY A 56 -2.75 1.64 -3.46
C GLY A 56 -2.50 1.84 -1.97
N GLU A 57 -2.53 0.72 -1.26
CA GLU A 57 -2.23 0.66 0.18
C GLU A 57 -0.77 1.02 0.47
N VAL A 58 0.15 0.77 -0.46
CA VAL A 58 1.57 1.14 -0.33
C VAL A 58 1.72 2.63 -0.03
N VAL A 59 1.04 3.45 -0.83
CA VAL A 59 1.06 4.91 -0.69
C VAL A 59 0.23 5.36 0.51
N GLN A 60 -0.89 4.70 0.82
CA GLN A 60 -1.69 5.02 2.00
C GLN A 60 -0.88 4.85 3.30
N VAL A 61 -0.20 3.70 3.45
CA VAL A 61 0.70 3.44 4.57
C VAL A 61 1.83 4.46 4.58
N ALA A 62 2.49 4.69 3.44
CA ALA A 62 3.63 5.60 3.35
C ALA A 62 3.26 7.05 3.67
N THR A 63 2.07 7.50 3.27
CA THR A 63 1.57 8.86 3.57
C THR A 63 1.33 9.05 5.06
N ILE A 64 0.75 8.04 5.74
CA ILE A 64 0.49 8.10 7.17
C ILE A 64 1.79 8.01 7.97
N ALA A 65 2.75 7.18 7.54
CA ALA A 65 4.09 7.12 8.13
C ALA A 65 4.87 8.43 7.90
N GLY A 66 4.78 8.99 6.69
CA GLY A 66 5.47 10.22 6.32
C GLY A 66 5.02 11.45 7.10
N TYR A 67 3.76 11.49 7.56
CA TYR A 67 3.30 12.50 8.52
C TYR A 67 4.17 12.56 9.79
N TYR A 68 4.65 11.41 10.26
CA TYR A 68 5.54 11.32 11.43
C TYR A 68 7.03 11.46 11.08
N GLY A 69 7.36 11.80 9.82
CA GLY A 69 8.73 11.85 9.33
C GLY A 69 9.36 10.46 9.09
N ILE A 70 8.54 9.41 9.01
CA ILE A 70 9.01 8.03 8.87
C ILE A 70 8.99 7.61 7.40
N PRO A 71 10.13 7.26 6.80
CA PRO A 71 10.14 6.69 5.46
C PRO A 71 9.67 5.24 5.47
N THR A 72 9.04 4.80 4.37
CA THR A 72 8.95 3.37 4.08
C THR A 72 10.29 2.91 3.53
N ILE A 73 10.87 1.87 4.14
CA ILE A 73 12.24 1.41 3.86
C ILE A 73 12.27 0.05 3.19
N LEU A 74 11.21 -0.75 3.36
CA LEU A 74 11.07 -2.07 2.78
C LEU A 74 9.60 -2.35 2.42
N VAL A 75 9.38 -2.81 1.20
CA VAL A 75 8.12 -3.41 0.76
C VAL A 75 8.38 -4.81 0.23
N THR A 76 7.63 -5.82 0.67
CA THR A 76 7.76 -7.20 0.18
C THR A 76 6.42 -7.68 -0.37
N GLY A 77 6.44 -8.47 -1.45
CA GLY A 77 5.21 -8.93 -2.09
C GLY A 77 5.45 -9.60 -3.44
N ASP A 78 4.62 -9.30 -4.44
CA ASP A 78 4.88 -9.74 -5.81
C ASP A 78 5.70 -8.73 -6.63
N GLU A 79 6.08 -9.11 -7.85
CA GLU A 79 6.77 -8.20 -8.78
C GLU A 79 5.97 -6.90 -9.00
N ALA A 80 4.63 -6.96 -9.03
CA ALA A 80 3.78 -5.80 -9.29
C ALA A 80 3.86 -4.76 -8.16
N VAL A 81 3.76 -5.17 -6.89
CA VAL A 81 3.91 -4.22 -5.77
C VAL A 81 5.33 -3.67 -5.67
N CYS A 82 6.34 -4.41 -6.12
CA CYS A 82 7.72 -3.90 -6.20
C CYS A 82 7.84 -2.77 -7.24
N ARG A 83 7.17 -2.91 -8.40
CA ARG A 83 7.11 -1.84 -9.40
C ARG A 83 6.34 -0.62 -8.89
N GLU A 84 5.21 -0.83 -8.22
CA GLU A 84 4.45 0.24 -7.56
C GLU A 84 5.30 0.97 -6.52
N THR A 85 6.01 0.22 -5.68
CA THR A 85 6.93 0.75 -4.66
C THR A 85 7.98 1.66 -5.30
N LYS A 86 8.68 1.16 -6.33
CA LYS A 86 9.68 1.96 -7.05
C LYS A 86 9.09 3.20 -7.70
N HIS A 87 7.88 3.12 -8.25
CA HIS A 87 7.20 4.25 -8.88
C HIS A 87 6.90 5.37 -7.90
N PHE A 88 6.41 5.06 -6.70
CA PHE A 88 6.01 6.07 -5.72
C PHE A 88 7.11 6.47 -4.73
N LEU A 89 7.92 5.50 -4.29
CA LEU A 89 8.88 5.67 -3.18
C LEU A 89 10.33 5.75 -3.66
N GLY A 90 10.57 5.57 -4.96
CA GLY A 90 11.90 5.63 -5.56
C GLY A 90 12.76 4.39 -5.29
N ASP A 91 14.00 4.44 -5.76
CA ASP A 91 14.94 3.31 -5.71
C ASP A 91 15.59 3.08 -4.33
N ALA A 92 15.52 4.07 -3.43
CA ALA A 92 16.06 3.96 -2.08
C ALA A 92 15.21 3.01 -1.21
N CYS A 93 13.89 3.01 -1.39
CA CYS A 93 13.01 2.06 -0.72
C CYS A 93 13.23 0.66 -1.28
N VAL A 94 13.78 -0.24 -0.48
CA VAL A 94 14.05 -1.62 -0.90
C VAL A 94 12.74 -2.33 -1.17
N SER A 95 12.65 -3.04 -2.30
CA SER A 95 11.52 -3.91 -2.61
C SER A 95 11.97 -5.34 -2.85
N VAL A 96 11.28 -6.33 -2.29
CA VAL A 96 11.59 -7.75 -2.48
C VAL A 96 10.38 -8.51 -3.02
N ALA A 97 10.48 -8.98 -4.26
CA ALA A 97 9.50 -9.88 -4.85
C ALA A 97 9.75 -11.31 -4.35
N VAL A 98 8.70 -11.96 -3.84
CA VAL A 98 8.70 -13.38 -3.42
C VAL A 98 7.84 -14.26 -4.32
N LYS A 99 7.15 -13.64 -5.27
CA LYS A 99 6.25 -14.28 -6.23
C LYS A 99 6.09 -13.37 -7.46
N LYS A 100 5.71 -13.97 -8.57
CA LYS A 100 5.30 -13.26 -9.79
C LYS A 100 3.81 -13.46 -10.01
N GLY A 101 3.03 -12.38 -10.06
CA GLY A 101 1.63 -12.48 -10.44
C GLY A 101 1.47 -12.79 -11.92
N ILE A 102 0.46 -13.60 -12.24
CA ILE A 102 0.02 -13.91 -13.62
C ILE A 102 -1.35 -13.26 -13.86
N ALA A 103 -2.21 -13.27 -12.84
CA ALA A 103 -3.51 -12.63 -12.81
C ALA A 103 -3.87 -12.36 -11.34
N ARG A 104 -5.02 -11.73 -11.11
CA ARG A 104 -5.51 -11.42 -9.76
C ARG A 104 -5.51 -12.62 -8.80
N GLU A 105 -5.80 -13.83 -9.26
CA GLU A 105 -5.87 -15.01 -8.39
C GLU A 105 -4.86 -16.10 -8.78
N ALA A 106 -3.86 -15.77 -9.59
CA ALA A 106 -2.84 -16.71 -10.06
C ALA A 106 -1.44 -16.12 -9.98
N ALA A 107 -0.49 -16.89 -9.45
CA ALA A 107 0.92 -16.49 -9.34
C ALA A 107 1.87 -17.67 -9.41
N ILE A 108 3.11 -17.37 -9.80
CA ILE A 108 4.26 -18.25 -9.64
C ILE A 108 4.93 -17.90 -8.32
N LEU A 109 4.94 -18.85 -7.38
CA LEU A 109 5.69 -18.70 -6.14
C LEU A 109 7.17 -19.01 -6.40
N TYR A 110 8.06 -18.18 -5.88
CA TYR A 110 9.47 -18.50 -5.89
C TYR A 110 9.81 -19.51 -4.78
N PRO A 111 10.90 -20.27 -4.90
CA PRO A 111 11.30 -21.25 -3.90
C PRO A 111 11.47 -20.65 -2.50
N PHE A 112 11.05 -21.38 -1.46
CA PHE A 112 11.07 -20.90 -0.07
C PHE A 112 12.48 -20.49 0.39
N GLU A 113 13.50 -21.30 0.09
CA GLU A 113 14.88 -21.01 0.49
C GLU A 113 15.41 -19.72 -0.17
N GLU A 114 15.08 -19.50 -1.44
CA GLU A 114 15.47 -18.30 -2.17
C GLU A 114 14.76 -17.07 -1.63
N THR A 115 13.45 -17.14 -1.43
CA THR A 115 12.66 -16.02 -0.88
C THR A 115 13.07 -15.69 0.55
N ARG A 116 13.33 -16.69 1.40
CA ARG A 116 13.81 -16.48 2.77
C ARG A 116 15.15 -15.72 2.77
N LYS A 117 16.09 -16.14 1.92
CA LYS A 117 17.38 -15.45 1.77
C LYS A 117 17.21 -14.03 1.24
N ALA A 118 16.38 -13.85 0.21
CA ALA A 118 16.11 -12.54 -0.39
C ALA A 118 15.46 -11.56 0.61
N LEU A 119 14.51 -12.04 1.41
CA LEU A 119 13.86 -11.25 2.47
C LEU A 119 14.86 -10.84 3.56
N TYR A 120 15.76 -11.74 3.97
CA TYR A 120 16.80 -11.42 4.95
C TYR A 120 17.75 -10.33 4.42
N GLU A 121 18.28 -10.51 3.20
CA GLU A 121 19.17 -9.52 2.59
C GLU A 121 18.45 -8.20 2.29
N GLY A 122 17.19 -8.26 1.89
CA GLY A 122 16.36 -7.07 1.67
C GLY A 122 16.16 -6.27 2.96
N ALA A 123 15.88 -6.95 4.08
CA ALA A 123 15.78 -6.30 5.39
C ALA A 123 17.11 -5.66 5.81
N ARG A 124 18.25 -6.34 5.61
CA ARG A 124 19.58 -5.76 5.89
C ARG A 124 19.84 -4.51 5.06
N LYS A 125 19.60 -4.58 3.74
CA LYS A 125 19.75 -3.43 2.83
C LYS A 125 18.81 -2.28 3.19
N ALA A 126 17.59 -2.58 3.58
CA ALA A 126 16.61 -1.55 3.98
C ALA A 126 17.08 -0.76 5.20
N MET A 127 17.73 -1.42 6.16
CA MET A 127 18.33 -0.75 7.32
C MET A 127 19.51 0.15 6.94
N GLU A 128 20.30 -0.26 5.95
CA GLU A 128 21.41 0.54 5.42
C GLU A 128 20.94 1.74 4.61
N ALA A 129 19.81 1.60 3.89
CA ALA A 129 19.24 2.61 3.00
C ALA A 129 18.34 3.65 3.68
N ILE A 130 18.16 3.58 5.02
CA ILE A 130 17.30 4.54 5.75
C ILE A 130 17.68 6.00 5.47
N PRO A 131 18.97 6.41 5.48
CA PRO A 131 19.36 7.80 5.22
C PRO A 131 18.95 8.32 3.83
N GLU A 132 18.82 7.43 2.85
CA GLU A 132 18.45 7.74 1.47
C GLU A 132 16.93 7.67 1.23
N CYS A 133 16.18 7.02 2.12
CA CYS A 133 14.73 6.91 1.99
C CYS A 133 14.04 8.20 2.43
N ILE A 134 13.22 8.78 1.55
CA ILE A 134 12.50 10.03 1.82
C ILE A 134 11.10 9.71 2.37
N PRO A 135 10.69 10.29 3.52
CA PRO A 135 9.32 10.20 4.01
C PRO A 135 8.32 10.67 2.95
N PHE A 136 7.37 9.80 2.60
CA PHE A 136 6.38 10.11 1.57
C PHE A 136 5.34 11.09 2.14
N THR A 137 5.30 12.30 1.62
CA THR A 137 4.37 13.36 2.05
C THR A 137 3.52 13.83 0.90
N MET A 138 2.34 14.38 1.21
CA MET A 138 1.42 14.97 0.24
C MET A 138 1.09 16.40 0.64
N ASP A 139 0.92 17.27 -0.35
CA ASP A 139 0.40 18.62 -0.14
C ASP A 139 -1.00 18.56 0.50
N THR A 140 -1.17 19.33 1.56
CA THR A 140 -2.45 19.49 2.25
C THR A 140 -3.14 20.79 1.85
N PRO A 141 -4.49 20.80 1.77
CA PRO A 141 -5.37 19.67 2.03
C PRO A 141 -5.36 18.62 0.91
N VAL A 142 -5.37 17.34 1.30
CA VAL A 142 -5.40 16.22 0.35
C VAL A 142 -6.80 16.09 -0.22
N LYS A 143 -6.93 16.18 -1.55
CA LYS A 143 -8.19 15.92 -2.26
C LYS A 143 -8.34 14.42 -2.48
N GLY A 144 -9.20 13.80 -1.70
CA GLY A 144 -9.51 12.38 -1.79
C GLY A 144 -10.68 12.09 -2.70
N LYS A 145 -10.55 11.06 -3.54
CA LYS A 145 -11.65 10.42 -4.26
C LYS A 145 -11.59 8.92 -4.01
N MET A 146 -12.71 8.30 -3.69
CA MET A 146 -12.84 6.86 -3.55
C MET A 146 -13.97 6.38 -4.45
N GLN A 147 -13.66 5.44 -5.33
CA GLN A 147 -14.66 4.68 -6.07
C GLN A 147 -14.83 3.32 -5.41
N TYR A 148 -16.06 2.83 -5.33
CA TYR A 148 -16.36 1.52 -4.77
C TYR A 148 -17.57 0.90 -5.46
N LEU A 149 -17.55 -0.41 -5.55
CA LEU A 149 -18.66 -1.21 -6.01
C LEU A 149 -19.72 -1.31 -4.90
N GLN A 150 -20.94 -0.89 -5.21
CA GLN A 150 -22.12 -1.18 -4.41
C GLN A 150 -22.82 -2.41 -5.01
N TRP A 151 -22.88 -3.47 -4.21
CA TRP A 151 -23.72 -4.62 -4.52
C TRP A 151 -25.16 -4.29 -4.15
N ASP A 152 -26.05 -4.44 -5.13
CA ASP A 152 -27.49 -4.42 -4.96
C ASP A 152 -28.02 -5.75 -5.49
N SER A 153 -28.62 -6.56 -4.61
CA SER A 153 -29.12 -7.89 -4.94
C SER A 153 -30.28 -7.87 -5.94
N GLU A 154 -30.93 -6.73 -6.12
CA GLU A 154 -32.06 -6.55 -7.04
C GLU A 154 -31.63 -5.89 -8.36
N ALA A 155 -30.42 -5.34 -8.45
CA ALA A 155 -29.90 -4.71 -9.65
C ALA A 155 -29.33 -5.74 -10.63
N SER A 156 -29.60 -5.55 -11.92
CA SER A 156 -29.09 -6.41 -13.00
C SER A 156 -27.59 -6.24 -13.25
N GLU A 157 -27.00 -5.11 -12.83
CA GLU A 157 -25.59 -4.80 -13.05
C GLU A 157 -24.94 -4.17 -11.80
N PRO A 158 -23.66 -4.50 -11.54
CA PRO A 158 -22.87 -3.88 -10.48
C PRO A 158 -22.73 -2.37 -10.69
N LYS A 159 -23.04 -1.57 -9.66
CA LYS A 159 -22.95 -0.10 -9.73
C LYS A 159 -21.72 0.43 -9.00
N PHE A 160 -20.87 1.16 -9.71
CA PHE A 160 -19.78 1.90 -9.10
C PHE A 160 -20.26 3.27 -8.59
N LEU A 161 -20.04 3.53 -7.31
CA LEU A 161 -20.26 4.82 -6.68
C LEU A 161 -18.94 5.54 -6.43
N THR A 162 -18.99 6.87 -6.38
CA THR A 162 -17.83 7.71 -6.06
C THR A 162 -18.15 8.58 -4.85
N LYS A 163 -17.19 8.69 -3.94
CA LYS A 163 -17.16 9.63 -2.83
C LYS A 163 -15.94 10.53 -2.94
N GLU A 164 -16.11 11.79 -2.58
CA GLU A 164 -15.02 12.76 -2.51
C GLU A 164 -14.91 13.29 -1.08
N ALA A 165 -13.68 13.59 -0.66
CA ALA A 165 -13.37 14.11 0.66
C ALA A 165 -12.16 15.05 0.59
N VAL A 166 -12.06 15.95 1.57
CA VAL A 166 -10.91 16.86 1.72
C VAL A 166 -10.29 16.60 3.09
N PHE A 167 -9.02 16.19 3.11
CA PHE A 167 -8.31 15.86 4.34
C PHE A 167 -7.28 16.94 4.66
N ASN A 168 -7.52 17.69 5.74
CA ASN A 168 -6.53 18.66 6.25
C ASN A 168 -5.35 17.96 6.96
N ASP A 169 -5.57 16.73 7.41
CA ASP A 169 -4.58 15.91 8.12
C ASP A 169 -4.37 14.60 7.34
N PRO A 170 -3.14 14.32 6.84
CA PRO A 170 -2.82 13.10 6.10
C PRO A 170 -3.11 11.81 6.85
N ARG A 171 -3.19 11.84 8.19
CA ARG A 171 -3.56 10.66 8.99
C ARG A 171 -5.00 10.20 8.77
N ASN A 172 -5.85 11.08 8.24
CA ASN A 172 -7.28 10.85 8.05
C ASN A 172 -7.66 10.43 6.63
N ILE A 173 -6.70 10.22 5.71
CA ILE A 173 -6.96 9.90 4.29
C ILE A 173 -7.79 8.63 4.04
N LEU A 174 -8.01 7.81 5.07
CA LEU A 174 -8.83 6.60 5.02
C LEU A 174 -10.30 6.85 5.41
N ASN A 175 -10.65 8.03 5.92
CA ASN A 175 -11.96 8.35 6.49
C ASN A 175 -12.91 8.97 5.44
N PHE A 176 -13.39 8.17 4.49
CA PHE A 176 -14.36 8.53 3.43
C PHE A 176 -15.85 8.28 3.81
#